data_AF-A0A4R9B8A1-F1
#
_entry.id   AF-A0A4R9B8A1-F1
#
_cell.length_a   1.000
_cell.length_b   1.000
_cell.length_c   1.000
_cell.angle_alpha   90.00
_cell.angle_beta   90.00
_cell.angle_gamma   90.00
#
_symmetry.space_group_name_H-M   'P 1'
#
loop_
_entity.id
_entity.type
_entity.pdbx_description
1 polymer ?
#
loop_
_entity_poly.entity_id
_entity_poly.type
_entity_poly.pdbx_seq_one_letter_code
_entity_poly.pdbx_strand_id
1 'polypeptide(L)'
;MKLPGLSIRGRISIGSVLIAAVLFSSAAFFFRLEVQSILIDTTETLLSNDAAPIVADLVRNPTESIDAPTEGQLIAVVDPGGELRRSSLPRSLNNRLDDLATIGEHPQAIDTGNTRYLVASTTVVTDTGNWVIITARNEEALSLLLDELTRVLTIGTIVLTVGFGLASWLLTGAALRPVNRLRAEAESLSTAGASAHLLIPAGNDEVSRLAITLNDFIGRLRRGVDREKQVVSDASHELRTPLAVLKSQLELARLNSGDAPALERDIADASVTVDRLARLATNLLELSKLEGQQPPPETNWGGLVAEISASVDRARLVRNGADLDVDYLVDGDDPDGRYAISPTNVGQLVDNLVSNSVSAMHGKGAVMVTLHRAGNEAVLTVLDSGPGMPDGFIPVAFDRFSRPEHSRAGGGTGSGLGLAIVHAIVDRARGTISLRNTGSGLAVKVGLPRRTPEP
;
A
#
# COMPACT_ATOMS: atom_id res chain seq x y z
N MET A 1 19.87 3.09 -15.29
CA MET A 1 21.15 2.76 -14.61
C MET A 1 20.89 2.59 -13.11
N LYS A 2 20.75 1.35 -12.61
CA LYS A 2 20.54 1.09 -11.17
C LYS A 2 21.90 1.21 -10.46
N LEU A 3 22.21 2.38 -9.89
CA LEU A 3 23.38 2.56 -9.03
C LEU A 3 23.11 1.84 -7.68
N PRO A 4 23.78 0.72 -7.37
CA PRO A 4 23.61 0.03 -6.10
C PRO A 4 24.29 0.84 -4.99
N GLY A 5 23.59 1.09 -3.88
CA GLY A 5 24.11 1.77 -2.69
C GLY A 5 23.67 3.24 -2.49
N LEU A 6 23.09 3.90 -3.49
CA LEU A 6 22.58 5.27 -3.31
C LEU A 6 21.18 5.29 -2.67
N SER A 7 21.03 6.13 -1.64
CA SER A 7 19.75 6.45 -1.03
C SER A 7 18.76 7.02 -2.05
N ILE A 8 17.45 6.88 -1.80
CA ILE A 8 16.39 7.44 -2.66
C ILE A 8 16.62 8.93 -2.90
N ARG A 9 17.02 9.66 -1.84
CA ARG A 9 17.39 11.08 -1.92
C ARG A 9 18.53 11.32 -2.92
N GLY A 10 19.59 10.51 -2.89
CA GLY A 10 20.71 10.62 -3.81
C GLY A 10 20.33 10.35 -5.27
N ARG A 11 19.48 9.35 -5.50
CA ARG A 11 18.99 9.03 -6.86
C ARG A 11 18.13 10.13 -7.46
N ILE A 12 17.19 10.66 -6.68
CA ILE A 12 16.33 11.78 -7.12
C ILE A 12 17.19 13.01 -7.39
N SER A 13 18.10 13.36 -6.48
CA SER A 13 18.95 14.56 -6.64
C SER A 13 19.85 14.47 -7.88
N ILE A 14 20.49 13.32 -8.12
CA ILE A 14 21.32 13.09 -9.32
C ILE A 14 20.47 13.17 -10.59
N GLY A 15 19.29 12.53 -10.60
CA GLY A 15 18.37 12.60 -11.73
C GLY A 15 17.92 14.03 -12.03
N SER A 16 17.55 14.80 -10.98
CA SER A 16 17.19 16.21 -11.09
C SER A 16 18.32 17.06 -11.67
N VAL A 17 19.56 16.85 -11.21
CA VAL A 17 20.72 17.58 -11.72
C VAL A 17 21.00 17.26 -13.18
N LEU A 18 20.93 15.99 -13.58
CA LEU A 18 21.13 15.59 -14.98
C LEU A 18 20.07 16.21 -15.90
N ILE A 19 18.80 16.14 -15.50
CA ILE A 19 17.69 16.73 -16.27
C ILE A 19 17.87 18.25 -16.37
N ALA A 20 18.17 18.92 -15.25
CA ALA A 20 18.40 20.36 -15.24
C ALA A 20 19.59 20.77 -16.11
N ALA A 21 20.71 20.03 -16.04
CA ALA A 21 21.89 20.29 -16.86
C ALA A 21 21.56 20.20 -18.36
N VAL A 22 20.81 19.17 -18.77
CA VAL A 22 20.37 19.02 -20.17
C VAL A 22 19.45 20.16 -20.57
N LEU A 23 18.39 20.43 -19.78
CA LEU A 23 17.41 21.47 -20.10
C LEU A 23 18.03 22.86 -20.18
N PHE A 24 18.85 23.25 -19.19
CA PHE A 24 19.48 24.57 -19.16
C PHE A 24 20.55 24.71 -20.26
N SER A 25 21.32 23.66 -20.53
CA SER A 25 22.30 23.68 -21.63
C SER A 25 21.61 23.78 -23.00
N SER A 26 20.52 23.02 -23.22
CA SER A 26 19.74 23.12 -24.44
C SER A 26 19.11 24.50 -24.61
N ALA A 27 18.53 25.07 -23.56
CA ALA A 27 17.95 26.42 -23.60
C ALA A 27 19.02 27.48 -23.92
N ALA A 28 20.19 27.42 -23.27
CA ALA A 28 21.31 28.30 -23.54
C ALA A 28 21.82 28.16 -24.98
N PHE A 29 21.89 26.94 -25.50
CA PHE A 29 22.29 26.67 -26.89
C PHE A 29 21.32 27.29 -27.90
N PHE A 30 20.01 27.06 -27.75
CA PHE A 30 19.01 27.66 -28.64
C PHE A 30 18.97 29.18 -28.54
N PHE A 31 19.09 29.74 -27.34
CA PHE A 31 19.15 31.19 -27.17
C PHE A 31 20.37 31.81 -27.87
N ARG A 32 21.53 31.14 -27.80
CA ARG A 32 22.72 31.57 -28.55
C ARG A 32 22.48 31.54 -30.07
N LEU A 33 21.89 30.47 -30.59
CA LEU A 33 21.59 30.34 -32.02
C LEU A 33 20.62 31.43 -32.50
N GLU A 34 19.59 31.73 -31.71
CA GLU A 34 18.60 32.77 -32.01
C GLU A 34 19.27 34.15 -32.08
N VAL A 35 20.06 34.50 -31.06
CA VAL A 35 20.77 35.79 -31.05
C VAL A 35 21.75 35.89 -32.21
N GLN A 36 22.45 34.80 -32.55
CA GLN A 36 23.34 34.76 -33.70
C GLN A 36 22.59 35.00 -35.02
N SER A 37 21.43 34.36 -35.22
CA SER A 37 20.60 34.57 -36.42
C SER A 37 20.16 36.02 -36.53
N ILE A 38 19.61 36.59 -35.45
CA ILE A 38 19.14 37.99 -35.41
C ILE A 38 20.28 38.95 -35.76
N LEU A 39 21.49 38.72 -35.23
CA LEU A 39 22.63 39.60 -35.48
C LEU A 39 23.14 39.51 -36.92
N ILE A 40 23.12 38.32 -37.53
CA ILE A 40 23.47 38.14 -38.94
C ILE A 40 22.45 38.91 -39.81
N ASP A 41 21.15 38.65 -39.64
CA ASP A 41 20.08 39.29 -40.42
C ASP A 41 20.12 40.83 -40.29
N THR A 42 20.40 41.32 -39.08
CA THR A 42 20.58 42.76 -38.82
C THR A 42 21.79 43.31 -39.60
N THR A 43 22.90 42.57 -39.64
CA THR A 43 24.11 42.98 -40.35
C THR A 43 23.89 43.00 -41.87
N GLU A 44 23.17 42.03 -42.43
CA GLU A 44 22.80 42.01 -43.86
C GLU A 44 21.90 43.20 -44.22
N THR A 45 20.92 43.50 -43.36
CA THR A 45 20.04 44.66 -43.53
C THR A 45 20.83 45.97 -43.50
N LEU A 46 21.81 46.09 -42.59
CA LEU A 46 22.67 47.27 -42.51
C LEU A 46 23.57 47.43 -43.74
N LEU A 47 24.14 46.34 -44.28
CA LEU A 47 24.93 46.36 -45.52
C LEU A 47 24.11 46.88 -46.70
N SER A 48 22.87 46.39 -46.84
CA SER A 48 21.95 46.84 -47.90
C SER A 48 21.59 48.33 -47.75
N ASN A 49 21.34 48.78 -46.51
CA ASN A 49 21.04 50.19 -46.22
C ASN A 49 22.23 51.12 -46.45
N ASP A 50 23.47 50.66 -46.27
CA ASP A 50 24.67 51.46 -46.57
C ASP A 50 24.86 51.69 -48.07
N ALA A 51 24.47 50.72 -48.90
CA ALA A 51 24.56 50.84 -50.36
C ALA A 51 23.47 51.76 -50.93
N ALA A 52 22.27 51.75 -50.35
CA ALA A 52 21.07 52.35 -50.94
C ALA A 52 21.18 53.85 -51.33
N PRO A 53 21.79 54.76 -50.52
CA PRO A 53 21.97 56.16 -50.91
C PRO A 53 22.84 56.31 -52.16
N ILE A 54 23.95 55.56 -52.22
CA ILE A 54 24.90 55.60 -53.34
C ILE A 54 24.27 55.01 -54.60
N VAL A 55 23.48 53.94 -54.46
CA VAL A 55 22.67 53.38 -55.56
C VAL A 55 21.73 54.46 -56.11
N ALA A 56 21.00 55.15 -55.24
CA ALA A 56 20.03 56.17 -55.64
C ALA A 56 20.71 57.37 -56.35
N ASP A 57 21.88 57.79 -55.89
CA ASP A 57 22.63 58.90 -56.50
C ASP A 57 23.19 58.52 -57.87
N LEU A 58 23.76 57.31 -58.01
CA LEU A 58 24.29 56.81 -59.29
C LEU A 58 23.21 56.65 -60.37
N VAL A 59 21.98 56.27 -59.97
CA VAL A 59 20.84 56.16 -60.90
C VAL A 59 20.35 57.54 -61.35
N ARG A 60 20.39 58.55 -60.47
CA ARG A 60 19.88 59.90 -60.79
C ARG A 60 20.91 60.78 -61.50
N ASN A 61 22.17 60.72 -61.08
CA ASN A 61 23.25 61.60 -61.54
C ASN A 61 24.55 60.81 -61.80
N PRO A 62 24.61 59.96 -62.85
CA PRO A 62 25.73 59.05 -63.09
C PRO A 62 27.08 59.74 -63.43
N THR A 63 27.05 61.04 -63.75
CA THR A 63 28.24 61.82 -64.13
C THR A 63 28.76 62.73 -63.01
N GLU A 64 28.05 62.81 -61.87
CA GLU A 64 28.43 63.63 -60.72
C GLU A 64 29.42 62.88 -59.82
N SER A 65 30.24 63.61 -59.07
CA SER A 65 31.17 62.99 -58.13
C SER A 65 30.42 62.33 -56.97
N ILE A 66 30.67 61.04 -56.74
CA ILE A 66 30.08 60.29 -55.63
C ILE A 66 30.46 60.94 -54.29
N ASP A 67 29.49 61.08 -53.38
CA ASP A 67 29.70 61.63 -52.05
C ASP A 67 30.62 60.77 -51.17
N ALA A 68 31.17 61.36 -50.10
CA ALA A 68 32.05 60.62 -49.20
C ALA A 68 31.22 59.66 -48.35
N PRO A 69 31.63 58.39 -48.21
CA PRO A 69 30.94 57.49 -47.29
C PRO A 69 30.94 58.07 -45.88
N THR A 70 29.88 57.81 -45.13
CA THR A 70 29.76 58.27 -43.73
C THR A 70 30.84 57.57 -42.89
N GLU A 71 31.29 58.22 -41.81
CA GLU A 71 32.31 57.66 -40.91
C GLU A 71 31.89 56.27 -40.42
N GLY A 72 32.75 55.26 -40.64
CA GLY A 72 32.49 53.86 -40.28
C GLY A 72 31.79 53.01 -41.36
N GLN A 73 31.40 53.57 -42.50
CA GLN A 73 30.94 52.80 -43.66
C GLN A 73 32.13 52.35 -44.51
N LEU A 74 32.28 51.04 -44.70
CA LEU A 74 33.30 50.46 -45.57
C LEU A 74 32.66 50.15 -46.93
N ILE A 75 32.91 51.01 -47.92
CA ILE A 75 32.28 50.94 -49.23
C ILE A 75 33.33 51.13 -50.30
N ALA A 76 33.25 50.40 -51.41
CA ALA A 76 33.95 50.73 -52.65
C ALA A 76 32.98 50.83 -53.82
N VAL A 77 33.22 51.81 -54.69
CA VAL A 77 32.44 52.02 -55.91
C VAL A 77 33.38 51.88 -57.11
N VAL A 78 33.07 50.91 -57.96
CA VAL A 78 33.80 50.57 -59.18
C VAL A 78 32.94 50.97 -60.37
N ASP A 79 33.56 51.65 -61.34
CA ASP A 79 32.89 52.10 -62.55
C ASP A 79 32.76 51.00 -63.62
N PRO A 80 32.05 51.25 -64.73
CA PRO A 80 31.88 50.27 -65.82
C PRO A 80 33.18 49.89 -66.55
N GLY A 81 34.25 50.68 -66.40
CA GLY A 81 35.58 50.39 -66.94
C GLY A 81 36.44 49.52 -66.01
N GLY A 82 35.95 49.20 -64.81
CA GLY A 82 36.69 48.49 -63.77
C GLY A 82 37.61 49.39 -62.95
N GLU A 83 37.54 50.72 -63.12
CA GLU A 83 38.33 51.66 -62.32
C GLU A 83 37.63 51.98 -61.00
N LEU A 84 38.40 51.95 -59.91
CA LEU A 84 37.92 52.33 -58.59
C LEU A 84 37.72 53.85 -58.52
N ARG A 85 36.48 54.30 -58.35
CA ARG A 85 36.14 55.72 -58.22
C ARG A 85 36.24 56.23 -56.79
N ARG A 86 35.86 55.40 -55.82
CA ARG A 86 35.91 55.73 -54.40
C ARG A 86 35.98 54.48 -53.56
N SER A 87 36.80 54.50 -52.50
CA SER A 87 36.86 53.41 -51.53
C SER A 87 37.16 53.92 -50.12
N SER A 88 36.41 53.44 -49.15
CA SER A 88 36.72 53.45 -47.72
C SER A 88 37.05 52.04 -47.20
N LEU A 89 37.17 51.04 -48.07
CA LEU A 89 37.54 49.68 -47.68
C LEU A 89 39.00 49.63 -47.17
N PRO A 90 39.31 48.74 -46.20
CA PRO A 90 40.68 48.46 -45.80
C PRO A 90 41.49 47.87 -46.96
N ARG A 91 42.82 48.07 -46.93
CA ARG A 91 43.74 47.62 -48.00
C ARG A 91 43.62 46.13 -48.33
N SER A 92 43.33 45.30 -47.32
CA SER A 92 43.14 43.86 -47.49
C SER A 92 41.95 43.50 -48.38
N LEU A 93 40.88 44.30 -48.37
CA LEU A 93 39.71 44.13 -49.23
C LEU A 93 39.88 44.86 -50.58
N ASN A 94 40.51 46.03 -50.60
CA ASN A 94 40.80 46.75 -51.85
C ASN A 94 41.68 45.96 -52.83
N ASN A 95 42.57 45.10 -52.33
CA ASN A 95 43.40 44.24 -53.18
C ASN A 95 42.63 43.08 -53.85
N ARG A 96 41.35 42.91 -53.52
CA ARG A 96 40.50 41.81 -53.99
C ARG A 96 39.21 42.29 -54.65
N LEU A 97 39.13 43.56 -55.08
CA LEU A 97 37.91 44.17 -55.60
C LEU A 97 37.25 43.36 -56.72
N ASP A 98 38.04 42.77 -57.61
CA ASP A 98 37.53 41.93 -58.70
C ASP A 98 36.81 40.67 -58.19
N ASP A 99 37.35 40.02 -57.16
CA ASP A 99 36.68 38.89 -56.48
C ASP A 99 35.40 39.38 -55.79
N LEU A 100 35.49 40.52 -55.08
CA LEU A 100 34.39 41.07 -54.28
C LEU A 100 33.21 41.51 -55.14
N ALA A 101 33.46 42.00 -56.35
CA ALA A 101 32.44 42.42 -57.29
C ALA A 101 31.50 41.26 -57.69
N THR A 102 32.00 40.02 -57.66
CA THR A 102 31.25 38.82 -58.11
C THR A 102 30.39 38.15 -57.03
N ILE A 103 30.45 38.63 -55.78
CA ILE A 103 29.75 38.04 -54.62
C ILE A 103 28.22 38.11 -54.76
N GLY A 104 27.73 39.22 -55.31
CA GLY A 104 26.31 39.51 -55.45
C GLY A 104 25.69 40.06 -54.16
N GLU A 105 24.37 40.25 -54.20
CA GLU A 105 23.62 40.91 -53.13
C GLU A 105 23.53 40.08 -51.84
N HIS A 106 23.80 38.77 -51.91
CA HIS A 106 23.83 37.90 -50.74
C HIS A 106 25.18 38.05 -50.04
N PRO A 107 25.22 38.54 -48.79
CA PRO A 107 26.48 38.79 -48.12
C PRO A 107 27.29 37.51 -47.92
N GLN A 108 28.60 37.59 -48.12
CA GLN A 108 29.53 36.49 -47.88
C GLN A 108 30.63 36.92 -46.91
N ALA A 109 30.96 36.01 -45.99
CA ALA A 109 32.00 36.24 -45.00
C ALA A 109 33.38 35.99 -45.60
N ILE A 110 34.23 37.00 -45.58
CA ILE A 110 35.56 37.02 -46.15
C ILE A 110 36.60 37.16 -45.06
N ASP A 111 37.46 36.16 -44.98
CA ASP A 111 38.63 36.19 -44.11
C ASP A 111 39.80 36.87 -44.81
N THR A 112 40.36 37.89 -44.18
CA THR A 112 41.55 38.61 -44.65
C THR A 112 42.82 38.23 -43.87
N GLY A 113 42.77 37.18 -43.06
CA GLY A 113 43.86 36.66 -42.24
C GLY A 113 44.00 37.34 -40.88
N ASN A 114 43.64 38.62 -40.77
CA ASN A 114 43.70 39.38 -39.52
C ASN A 114 42.30 39.77 -38.99
N THR A 115 41.31 39.85 -39.88
CA THR A 115 39.93 40.25 -39.56
C THR A 115 38.98 39.61 -40.56
N ARG A 116 37.80 39.22 -40.09
CA ARG A 116 36.73 38.67 -40.92
C ARG A 116 35.69 39.75 -41.21
N TYR A 117 35.31 39.89 -42.47
CA TYR A 117 34.35 40.89 -42.93
C TYR A 117 33.16 40.22 -43.60
N LEU A 118 31.95 40.68 -43.30
CA LEU A 118 30.78 40.33 -44.09
C LEU A 118 30.68 41.33 -45.24
N VAL A 119 30.71 40.84 -46.48
CA VAL A 119 30.79 41.67 -47.69
C VAL A 119 29.63 41.35 -48.63
N ALA A 120 28.99 42.38 -49.18
CA ALA A 120 27.96 42.26 -50.22
C ALA A 120 28.30 43.15 -51.41
N SER A 121 27.96 42.73 -52.63
CA SER A 121 28.09 43.56 -53.83
C SER A 121 26.75 43.80 -54.52
N THR A 122 26.46 45.06 -54.83
CA THR A 122 25.26 45.49 -55.54
C THR A 122 25.67 46.06 -56.88
N THR A 123 25.13 45.48 -57.97
CA THR A 123 25.36 45.98 -59.32
C THR A 123 24.26 46.95 -59.72
N VAL A 124 24.64 48.17 -60.06
CA VAL A 124 23.73 49.25 -60.48
C VAL A 124 23.85 49.45 -61.97
N VAL A 125 22.77 49.22 -62.71
CA VAL A 125 22.72 49.45 -64.16
C VAL A 125 22.36 50.91 -64.41
N THR A 126 23.25 51.64 -65.08
CA THR A 126 23.04 53.05 -65.48
C THR A 126 23.17 53.20 -66.99
N ASP A 127 22.78 54.36 -67.54
CA ASP A 127 22.97 54.70 -68.95
C ASP A 127 24.46 54.73 -69.38
N THR A 128 25.37 54.80 -68.40
CA THR A 128 26.83 54.82 -68.60
C THR A 128 27.49 53.45 -68.49
N GLY A 129 26.72 52.41 -68.15
CA GLY A 129 27.20 51.04 -67.93
C GLY A 129 26.88 50.52 -66.53
N ASN A 130 27.43 49.35 -66.21
CA ASN A 130 27.20 48.66 -64.93
C ASN A 130 28.21 49.12 -63.88
N TRP A 131 27.72 49.77 -62.84
CA TRP A 131 28.51 50.14 -61.66
C TRP A 131 28.42 49.03 -60.62
N VAL A 132 29.48 48.83 -59.84
CA VAL A 132 29.48 47.85 -58.74
C VAL A 132 29.78 48.55 -57.43
N ILE A 133 28.89 48.39 -56.45
CA ILE A 133 29.04 48.90 -55.09
C ILE A 133 29.33 47.72 -54.18
N ILE A 134 30.47 47.75 -53.50
CA ILE A 134 30.88 46.73 -52.54
C ILE A 134 30.73 47.34 -51.15
N THR A 135 29.93 46.73 -50.28
CA THR A 135 29.80 47.12 -48.87
C THR A 135 30.40 46.04 -47.98
N ALA A 136 31.06 46.45 -46.90
CA ALA A 136 31.67 45.53 -45.95
C ALA A 136 31.43 45.96 -44.50
N ARG A 137 31.30 44.99 -43.59
CA ARG A 137 31.27 45.23 -42.14
C ARG A 137 32.14 44.23 -41.39
N ASN A 138 32.79 44.68 -40.32
CA ASN A 138 33.68 43.85 -39.51
C ASN A 138 32.86 42.89 -38.61
N GLU A 139 33.13 41.58 -38.68
CA GLU A 139 32.49 40.57 -37.84
C GLU A 139 33.13 40.42 -36.45
N GLU A 140 34.28 41.06 -36.19
CA GLU A 140 35.01 40.95 -34.92
C GLU A 140 34.23 41.50 -33.73
N ALA A 141 33.50 42.61 -33.93
CA ALA A 141 32.61 43.13 -32.89
C ALA A 141 31.47 42.13 -32.60
N LEU A 142 30.94 41.47 -33.63
CA LEU A 142 29.89 40.45 -33.51
C LEU A 142 30.39 39.21 -32.77
N SER A 143 31.58 38.70 -33.13
CA SER A 143 32.16 37.52 -32.48
C SER A 143 32.46 37.76 -31.01
N LEU A 144 33.01 38.94 -30.66
CA LEU A 144 33.24 39.33 -29.26
C LEU A 144 31.93 39.37 -28.44
N LEU A 145 30.85 39.90 -29.02
CA LEU A 145 29.53 39.92 -28.37
C LEU A 145 28.98 38.51 -28.17
N LEU A 146 29.09 37.63 -29.17
CA LEU A 146 28.64 36.25 -29.09
C LEU A 146 29.47 35.41 -28.10
N ASP A 147 30.77 35.67 -28.00
CA ASP A 147 31.67 35.02 -27.04
C ASP A 147 31.35 35.45 -25.61
N GLU A 148 31.12 36.75 -25.37
CA GLU A 148 30.72 37.24 -24.05
C GLU A 148 29.32 36.71 -23.68
N LEU A 149 28.38 36.68 -24.62
CA LEU A 149 27.08 36.05 -24.42
C LEU A 149 27.23 34.57 -24.04
N THR A 150 28.07 33.83 -24.76
CA THR A 150 28.34 32.41 -24.49
C THR A 150 28.92 32.21 -23.10
N ARG A 151 29.84 33.08 -22.68
CA ARG A 151 30.44 33.05 -21.35
C ARG A 151 29.40 33.27 -20.26
N VAL A 152 28.55 34.28 -20.41
CA VAL A 152 27.45 34.57 -19.47
C VAL A 152 26.46 33.41 -19.40
N LEU A 153 26.06 32.86 -20.54
CA LEU A 153 25.14 31.71 -20.61
C LEU A 153 25.74 30.46 -19.97
N THR A 154 27.03 30.20 -20.16
CA THR A 154 27.73 29.06 -19.58
C THR A 154 27.79 29.18 -18.05
N ILE A 155 28.21 30.34 -17.54
CA ILE A 155 28.25 30.61 -16.09
C ILE A 155 26.84 30.51 -15.49
N GLY A 156 25.85 31.13 -16.14
CA GLY A 156 24.45 31.08 -15.72
C GLY A 156 23.92 29.64 -15.66
N THR A 157 24.21 28.82 -16.68
CA THR A 157 23.81 27.40 -16.73
C THR A 157 24.41 26.60 -15.57
N ILE A 158 25.70 26.80 -15.27
CA ILE A 158 26.37 26.13 -14.14
C ILE A 158 25.72 26.54 -12.82
N VAL A 159 25.52 27.84 -12.60
CA VAL A 159 24.92 28.37 -11.36
C VAL A 159 23.50 27.84 -11.17
N LEU A 160 22.66 27.88 -12.21
CA LEU A 160 21.29 27.37 -12.16
C LEU A 160 21.25 25.85 -11.91
N THR A 161 22.14 25.09 -12.55
CA THR A 161 22.22 23.63 -12.35
C THR A 161 22.60 23.27 -10.92
N VAL A 162 23.62 23.94 -10.37
CA VAL A 162 24.06 23.74 -8.98
C VAL A 162 22.96 24.14 -7.99
N GLY A 163 22.35 25.31 -8.20
CA GLY A 163 21.25 25.80 -7.37
C GLY A 163 20.04 24.87 -7.38
N PHE A 164 19.66 24.36 -8.55
CA PHE A 164 18.57 23.40 -8.70
C PHE A 164 18.89 22.06 -8.00
N GLY A 165 20.14 21.58 -8.13
CA GLY A 165 20.60 20.38 -7.42
C GLY A 165 20.52 20.52 -5.90
N LEU A 166 20.96 21.66 -5.36
CA LEU A 166 20.90 21.94 -3.93
C LEU A 166 19.44 22.02 -3.44
N ALA A 167 18.58 22.73 -4.18
CA ALA A 167 17.16 22.83 -3.86
C ALA A 167 16.46 21.46 -3.88
N SER A 168 16.72 20.64 -4.91
CA SER A 168 16.20 19.26 -5.01
C SER A 168 16.66 18.40 -3.83
N TRP A 169 17.94 18.51 -3.44
CA TRP A 169 18.48 17.77 -2.30
C TRP A 169 17.82 18.17 -0.98
N LEU A 170 17.58 19.46 -0.74
CA LEU A 170 16.91 19.97 0.46
C LEU A 170 15.44 19.55 0.52
N LEU A 171 14.69 19.79 -0.57
CA LEU A 171 13.27 19.46 -0.67
C LEU A 171 13.02 17.96 -0.51
N THR A 172 13.79 17.12 -1.21
CA THR A 172 13.68 15.66 -1.09
C THR A 172 14.02 15.18 0.32
N GLY A 173 14.99 15.81 0.97
CA GLY A 173 15.35 15.51 2.37
C GLY A 173 14.23 15.85 3.35
N ALA A 174 13.56 16.99 3.16
CA ALA A 174 12.41 17.39 3.96
C ALA A 174 11.19 16.47 3.72
N ALA A 175 10.90 16.13 2.46
CA ALA A 175 9.78 15.27 2.10
C ALA A 175 9.94 13.83 2.62
N LEU A 176 11.16 13.29 2.66
CA LEU A 176 11.41 11.91 3.12
C LEU A 176 11.70 11.80 4.63
N ARG A 177 11.77 12.91 5.37
CA ARG A 177 12.00 12.91 6.83
C ARG A 177 10.95 12.10 7.60
N PRO A 178 9.63 12.26 7.36
CA PRO A 178 8.59 11.51 8.07
C PRO A 178 8.73 9.99 7.87
N VAL A 179 9.06 9.55 6.66
CA VAL A 179 9.25 8.12 6.35
C VAL A 179 10.41 7.52 7.13
N ASN A 180 11.54 8.24 7.22
CA ASN A 180 12.69 7.78 8.01
C ASN A 180 12.39 7.72 9.51
N ARG A 181 11.55 8.64 10.03
CA ARG A 181 11.08 8.59 11.42
C ARG A 181 10.22 7.36 11.68
N LEU A 182 9.22 7.09 10.83
CA LEU A 182 8.38 5.90 10.93
C LEU A 182 9.21 4.61 10.86
N ARG A 183 10.23 4.56 9.99
CA ARG A 183 11.16 3.42 9.92
C ARG A 183 11.90 3.23 11.25
N ALA A 184 12.51 4.29 11.78
CA ALA A 184 13.27 4.20 13.03
C ALA A 184 12.39 3.80 14.22
N GLU A 185 11.16 4.30 14.25
CA GLU A 185 10.18 3.97 15.29
C GLU A 185 9.71 2.51 15.17
N ALA A 186 9.47 2.03 13.95
CA ALA A 186 9.18 0.61 13.68
C ALA A 186 10.34 -0.31 14.07
N GLU A 187 11.60 0.09 13.83
CA GLU A 187 12.78 -0.64 14.31
C GLU A 187 12.82 -0.66 15.86
N SER A 188 12.47 0.45 16.53
CA SER A 188 12.42 0.51 18.00
C SER A 188 11.27 -0.31 18.61
N LEU A 189 10.15 -0.47 17.90
CA LEU A 189 9.03 -1.32 18.31
C LEU A 189 9.43 -2.79 18.45
N SER A 190 10.41 -3.24 17.67
CA SER A 190 10.93 -4.61 17.78
C SER A 190 11.71 -4.86 19.07
N THR A 191 12.22 -3.81 19.72
CA THR A 191 13.07 -3.90 20.93
C THR A 191 12.37 -3.40 22.20
N ALA A 192 11.44 -2.44 22.10
CA ALA A 192 10.85 -1.74 23.26
C ALA A 192 9.64 -2.45 23.91
N GLY A 193 9.15 -3.56 23.36
CA GLY A 193 8.03 -4.30 23.96
C GLY A 193 6.66 -3.58 23.88
N ALA A 194 5.67 -4.21 24.51
CA ALA A 194 4.26 -4.27 24.11
C ALA A 194 3.43 -2.96 23.99
N SER A 195 3.94 -1.80 24.41
CA SER A 195 3.13 -0.58 24.56
C SER A 195 3.35 0.52 23.52
N ALA A 196 4.41 0.44 22.71
CA ALA A 196 4.71 1.50 21.75
C ALA A 196 3.69 1.54 20.60
N HIS A 197 3.34 2.70 20.08
CA HIS A 197 2.59 2.86 18.82
C HIS A 197 3.41 3.75 17.91
N LEU A 198 3.22 3.65 16.60
CA LEU A 198 3.85 4.59 15.69
C LEU A 198 3.19 5.95 15.86
N LEU A 199 3.99 6.99 16.05
CA LEU A 199 3.51 8.36 16.02
C LEU A 199 3.01 8.68 14.62
N ILE A 200 1.74 9.11 14.52
CA ILE A 200 1.16 9.54 13.26
C ILE A 200 1.73 10.94 12.95
N PRO A 201 2.45 11.12 11.82
CA PRO A 201 2.94 12.43 11.43
C PRO A 201 1.79 13.45 11.32
N ALA A 202 2.03 14.70 11.68
CA ALA A 202 1.04 15.76 11.51
C ALA A 202 0.78 16.00 10.01
N GLY A 203 -0.40 15.61 9.53
CA GLY A 203 -0.79 15.70 8.11
C GLY A 203 -1.97 14.76 7.77
N ASN A 204 -2.47 14.85 6.55
CA ASN A 204 -3.46 13.90 5.99
C ASN A 204 -3.01 13.35 4.62
N ASP A 205 -1.70 13.17 4.50
CA ASP A 205 -1.03 12.69 3.30
C ASP A 205 -0.91 11.15 3.28
N GLU A 206 -0.29 10.63 2.22
CA GLU A 206 -0.06 9.20 2.02
C GLU A 206 0.76 8.58 3.16
N VAL A 207 1.69 9.34 3.74
CA VAL A 207 2.54 8.87 4.83
C VAL A 207 1.72 8.71 6.11
N SER A 208 0.81 9.64 6.39
CA SER A 208 -0.09 9.59 7.54
C SER A 208 -1.08 8.40 7.43
N ARG A 209 -1.66 8.17 6.23
CA ARG A 209 -2.51 7.00 5.95
C ARG A 209 -1.76 5.67 6.15
N LEU A 210 -0.50 5.61 5.74
CA LEU A 210 0.34 4.42 5.95
C LEU A 210 0.59 4.17 7.44
N ALA A 211 0.90 5.21 8.20
CA ALA A 211 1.10 5.10 9.66
C ALA A 211 -0.15 4.57 10.37
N ILE A 212 -1.34 5.06 9.99
CA ILE A 212 -2.63 4.59 10.52
C ILE A 212 -2.84 3.10 10.20
N THR A 213 -2.68 2.72 8.93
CA THR A 213 -2.86 1.32 8.48
C THR A 213 -1.90 0.38 9.21
N LEU A 214 -0.65 0.81 9.41
CA LEU A 214 0.35 0.02 10.10
C LEU A 214 0.05 -0.11 11.60
N ASN A 215 -0.42 0.96 12.25
CA ASN A 215 -0.90 0.90 13.63
C ASN A 215 -2.09 -0.06 13.78
N ASP A 216 -3.05 -0.03 12.86
CA ASP A 216 -4.17 -0.97 12.85
C ASP A 216 -3.70 -2.43 12.74
N PHE A 217 -2.74 -2.70 11.86
CA PHE A 217 -2.14 -4.02 11.71
C PHE A 217 -1.41 -4.46 12.99
N ILE A 218 -0.59 -3.58 13.59
CA ILE A 218 0.08 -3.83 14.87
C ILE A 218 -0.95 -4.13 15.97
N GLY A 219 -2.05 -3.37 16.03
CA GLY A 219 -3.13 -3.57 16.99
C GLY A 219 -3.89 -4.89 16.80
N ARG A 220 -4.05 -5.38 15.57
CA ARG A 220 -4.61 -6.72 15.31
C ARG A 220 -3.65 -7.83 15.74
N LEU A 221 -2.36 -7.69 15.44
CA LEU A 221 -1.35 -8.66 15.83
C LEU A 221 -1.28 -8.81 17.36
N ARG A 222 -1.26 -7.69 18.09
CA ARG A 222 -1.26 -7.67 19.56
C ARG A 222 -2.46 -8.39 20.15
N ARG A 223 -3.67 -8.04 19.69
CA ARG A 223 -4.90 -8.71 20.15
C ARG A 223 -4.87 -10.23 19.90
N GLY A 224 -4.23 -10.68 18.81
CA GLY A 224 -3.99 -12.09 18.55
C GLY A 224 -3.07 -12.73 19.60
N VAL A 225 -1.91 -12.11 19.85
CA VAL A 225 -0.92 -12.60 20.82
C VAL A 225 -1.46 -12.60 22.26
N ASP A 226 -2.16 -11.54 22.66
CA ASP A 226 -2.73 -11.45 24.02
C ASP A 226 -3.81 -12.51 24.23
N ARG A 227 -4.63 -12.76 23.21
CA ARG A 227 -5.62 -13.84 23.22
C ARG A 227 -4.94 -15.21 23.34
N GLU A 228 -3.89 -15.47 22.58
CA GLU A 228 -3.12 -16.72 22.66
C GLU A 228 -2.51 -16.93 24.07
N LYS A 229 -1.91 -15.90 24.66
CA LYS A 229 -1.39 -15.96 26.04
C LYS A 229 -2.47 -16.28 27.06
N GLN A 230 -3.64 -15.67 26.92
CA GLN A 230 -4.77 -15.93 27.79
C GLN A 230 -5.25 -17.38 27.66
N VAL A 231 -5.34 -17.93 26.44
CA VAL A 231 -5.67 -19.36 26.23
C VAL A 231 -4.66 -20.27 26.94
N VAL A 232 -3.36 -20.02 26.79
CA VAL A 232 -2.30 -20.83 27.42
C VAL A 232 -2.38 -20.74 28.94
N SER A 233 -2.61 -19.54 29.48
CA SER A 233 -2.78 -19.32 30.92
C SER A 233 -3.97 -20.09 31.46
N ASP A 234 -5.14 -19.94 30.84
CA ASP A 234 -6.38 -20.57 31.31
C ASP A 234 -6.29 -22.10 31.21
N ALA A 235 -5.77 -22.63 30.09
CA ALA A 235 -5.52 -24.05 29.92
C ALA A 235 -4.57 -24.61 31.00
N SER A 236 -3.52 -23.86 31.35
CA SER A 236 -2.56 -24.26 32.39
C SER A 236 -3.21 -24.35 33.77
N HIS A 237 -4.09 -23.39 34.12
CA HIS A 237 -4.81 -23.40 35.39
C HIS A 237 -5.80 -24.56 35.47
N GLU A 238 -6.54 -24.82 34.40
CA GLU A 238 -7.61 -25.83 34.36
C GLU A 238 -7.09 -27.26 34.25
N LEU A 239 -5.87 -27.47 33.74
CA LEU A 239 -5.20 -28.76 33.80
C LEU A 239 -4.56 -29.05 35.17
N ARG A 240 -4.07 -28.02 35.87
CA ARG A 240 -3.35 -28.18 37.16
C ARG A 240 -4.24 -28.81 38.23
N THR A 241 -5.50 -28.40 38.32
CA THR A 241 -6.46 -28.89 39.32
C THR A 241 -6.75 -30.39 39.19
N PRO A 242 -7.24 -30.92 38.05
CA PRO A 242 -7.47 -32.35 37.87
C PRO A 242 -6.19 -33.18 37.94
N LEU A 243 -5.03 -32.65 37.54
CA LEU A 243 -3.74 -33.33 37.73
C LEU A 243 -3.39 -33.51 39.23
N ALA A 244 -3.66 -32.49 40.06
CA ALA A 244 -3.45 -32.60 41.51
C ALA A 244 -4.40 -33.63 42.14
N VAL A 245 -5.67 -33.66 41.70
CA VAL A 245 -6.66 -34.66 42.14
C VAL A 245 -6.23 -36.07 41.74
N LEU A 246 -5.85 -36.28 40.47
CA LEU A 246 -5.36 -37.56 39.99
C LEU A 246 -4.15 -38.04 40.79
N LYS A 247 -3.20 -37.15 41.08
CA LYS A 247 -2.05 -37.47 41.93
C LYS A 247 -2.48 -37.94 43.32
N SER A 248 -3.42 -37.24 43.96
CA SER A 248 -3.95 -37.62 45.27
C SER A 248 -4.68 -38.97 45.23
N GLN A 249 -5.46 -39.23 44.19
CA GLN A 249 -6.18 -40.51 43.99
C GLN A 249 -5.18 -41.68 43.83
N LEU A 250 -4.11 -41.48 43.05
CA LEU A 250 -3.05 -42.48 42.89
C LEU A 250 -2.24 -42.70 44.18
N GLU A 251 -2.04 -41.66 44.99
CA GLU A 251 -1.41 -41.77 46.32
C GLU A 251 -2.30 -42.58 47.29
N LEU A 252 -3.61 -42.36 47.28
CA LEU A 252 -4.59 -43.14 48.05
C LEU A 252 -4.64 -44.61 47.59
N ALA A 253 -4.72 -44.85 46.28
CA ALA A 253 -4.66 -46.20 45.71
C ALA A 253 -3.41 -46.96 46.19
N ARG A 254 -2.25 -46.29 46.24
CA ARG A 254 -1.01 -46.89 46.74
C ARG A 254 -1.10 -47.25 48.24
N LEU A 255 -1.72 -46.40 49.05
CA LEU A 255 -1.93 -46.66 50.48
C LEU A 255 -2.92 -47.80 50.72
N ASN A 256 -3.95 -47.92 49.87
CA ASN A 256 -4.99 -48.94 49.94
C ASN A 256 -4.63 -50.25 49.22
N SER A 257 -3.37 -50.43 48.81
CA SER A 257 -2.92 -51.62 48.06
C SER A 257 -3.15 -52.96 48.78
N GLY A 258 -3.33 -52.95 50.11
CA GLY A 258 -3.69 -54.13 50.91
C GLY A 258 -5.20 -54.42 51.02
N ASP A 259 -6.07 -53.53 50.55
CA ASP A 259 -7.53 -53.65 50.60
C ASP A 259 -8.09 -53.60 49.16
N ALA A 260 -8.32 -54.77 48.57
CA ALA A 260 -8.72 -54.89 47.16
C ALA A 260 -10.00 -54.09 46.81
N PRO A 261 -11.10 -54.15 47.59
CA PRO A 261 -12.27 -53.30 47.38
C PRO A 261 -12.01 -51.78 47.46
N ALA A 262 -11.07 -51.33 48.29
CA ALA A 262 -10.70 -49.91 48.37
C ALA A 262 -9.83 -49.49 47.17
N LEU A 263 -8.85 -50.31 46.81
CA LEU A 263 -8.00 -50.10 45.65
C LEU A 263 -8.80 -50.03 44.34
N GLU A 264 -9.78 -50.91 44.15
CA GLU A 264 -10.62 -50.93 42.95
C GLU A 264 -11.42 -49.63 42.82
N ARG A 265 -11.94 -49.08 43.94
CA ARG A 265 -12.63 -47.78 43.97
C ARG A 265 -11.68 -46.63 43.62
N ASP A 266 -10.49 -46.58 44.20
CA ASP A 266 -9.52 -45.51 43.92
C ASP A 266 -9.05 -45.52 42.45
N ILE A 267 -8.89 -46.71 41.85
CA ILE A 267 -8.55 -46.86 40.42
C ILE A 267 -9.72 -46.41 39.54
N ALA A 268 -10.96 -46.75 39.90
CA ALA A 268 -12.14 -46.29 39.17
C ALA A 268 -12.24 -44.76 39.20
N ASP A 269 -12.04 -44.14 40.37
CA ASP A 269 -12.04 -42.69 40.55
C ASP A 269 -10.92 -42.01 39.74
N ALA A 270 -9.71 -42.59 39.75
CA ALA A 270 -8.60 -42.12 38.92
C ALA A 270 -8.92 -42.21 37.42
N SER A 271 -9.56 -43.30 36.98
CA SER A 271 -9.97 -43.49 35.59
C SER A 271 -10.98 -42.44 35.13
N VAL A 272 -11.96 -42.11 35.97
CA VAL A 272 -12.91 -41.01 35.72
C VAL A 272 -12.20 -39.67 35.58
N THR A 273 -11.18 -39.41 36.41
CA THR A 273 -10.37 -38.18 36.32
C THR A 273 -9.54 -38.13 35.02
N VAL A 274 -8.97 -39.26 34.58
CA VAL A 274 -8.25 -39.37 33.31
C VAL A 274 -9.18 -39.09 32.12
N ASP A 275 -10.37 -39.66 32.11
CA ASP A 275 -11.36 -39.40 31.06
C ASP A 275 -11.75 -37.91 31.01
N ARG A 276 -11.84 -37.26 32.17
CA ARG A 276 -12.09 -35.83 32.27
C ARG A 276 -10.94 -35.00 31.70
N LEU A 277 -9.69 -35.37 32.00
CA LEU A 277 -8.50 -34.74 31.43
C LEU A 277 -8.44 -34.89 29.90
N ALA A 278 -8.75 -36.09 29.39
CA ALA A 278 -8.81 -36.35 27.96
C ALA A 278 -9.85 -35.47 27.26
N ARG A 279 -11.07 -35.38 27.82
CA ARG A 279 -12.12 -34.49 27.31
C ARG A 279 -11.70 -33.03 27.33
N LEU A 280 -11.03 -32.57 28.40
CA LEU A 280 -10.54 -31.19 28.49
C LEU A 280 -9.51 -30.89 27.40
N ALA A 281 -8.56 -31.80 27.17
CA ALA A 281 -7.54 -31.65 26.14
C ALA A 281 -8.14 -31.61 24.72
N THR A 282 -9.09 -32.50 24.42
CA THR A 282 -9.82 -32.49 23.13
C THR A 282 -10.54 -31.16 22.92
N ASN A 283 -11.28 -30.70 23.93
CA ASN A 283 -12.02 -29.44 23.89
C ASN A 283 -11.10 -28.22 23.67
N LEU A 284 -9.91 -28.19 24.28
CA LEU A 284 -8.92 -27.13 24.08
C LEU A 284 -8.35 -27.13 22.65
N LEU A 285 -7.97 -28.31 22.14
CA LEU A 285 -7.44 -28.44 20.78
C LEU A 285 -8.48 -27.99 19.74
N GLU A 286 -9.75 -28.29 19.99
CA GLU A 286 -10.84 -27.94 19.10
C GLU A 286 -11.17 -26.46 19.11
N LEU A 287 -11.20 -25.84 20.30
CA LEU A 287 -11.35 -24.40 20.43
C LEU A 287 -10.24 -23.66 19.67
N SER A 288 -9.00 -24.14 19.76
CA SER A 288 -7.86 -23.61 18.99
C SER A 288 -8.05 -23.74 17.47
N LYS A 289 -8.62 -24.85 16.98
CA LYS A 289 -8.94 -25.02 15.55
C LYS A 289 -10.07 -24.10 15.09
N LEU A 290 -11.06 -23.87 15.94
CA LEU A 290 -12.21 -23.00 15.66
C LEU A 290 -11.80 -21.52 15.57
N GLU A 291 -10.76 -21.11 16.29
CA GLU A 291 -10.18 -19.76 16.22
C GLU A 291 -9.35 -19.49 14.93
N GLY A 292 -9.06 -20.50 14.12
CA GLY A 292 -8.32 -20.35 12.86
C GLY A 292 -9.08 -19.59 11.76
N GLN A 293 -8.35 -18.89 10.88
CA GLN A 293 -8.92 -18.00 9.84
C GLN A 293 -9.43 -18.68 8.57
N GLN A 294 -9.47 -20.02 8.50
CA GLN A 294 -9.99 -20.68 7.30
C GLN A 294 -11.53 -20.60 7.23
N PRO A 295 -12.13 -20.35 6.05
CA PRO A 295 -13.58 -20.41 5.90
C PRO A 295 -14.11 -21.76 6.40
N PRO A 296 -15.20 -21.80 7.18
CA PRO A 296 -15.78 -23.07 7.61
C PRO A 296 -16.27 -23.87 6.39
N PRO A 297 -16.14 -25.21 6.40
CA PRO A 297 -16.80 -26.08 5.43
C PRO A 297 -18.32 -25.85 5.44
N GLU A 298 -18.99 -26.18 4.35
CA GLU A 298 -20.45 -26.07 4.25
C GLU A 298 -21.15 -27.41 4.48
N THR A 299 -22.35 -27.34 5.06
CA THR A 299 -23.26 -28.46 5.22
C THR A 299 -24.63 -28.10 4.64
N ASN A 300 -25.30 -29.05 4.00
CA ASN A 300 -26.68 -28.89 3.53
C ASN A 300 -27.69 -29.23 4.62
N TRP A 301 -28.98 -28.93 4.42
CA TRP A 301 -30.02 -29.24 5.41
C TRP A 301 -30.05 -30.72 5.81
N GLY A 302 -29.97 -31.63 4.85
CA GLY A 302 -29.92 -33.08 5.12
C GLY A 302 -28.73 -33.48 6.01
N GLY A 303 -27.58 -32.83 5.86
CA GLY A 303 -26.42 -33.03 6.72
C GLY A 303 -26.62 -32.48 8.13
N LEU A 304 -27.33 -31.35 8.31
CA LEU A 304 -27.72 -30.86 9.63
C LEU A 304 -28.60 -31.90 10.34
N VAL A 305 -29.63 -32.38 9.65
CA VAL A 305 -30.58 -33.38 10.17
C VAL A 305 -29.85 -34.68 10.56
N ALA A 306 -28.99 -35.19 9.67
CA ALA A 306 -28.25 -36.43 9.89
C ALA A 306 -27.32 -36.36 11.12
N GLU A 307 -26.63 -35.24 11.30
CA GLU A 307 -25.74 -35.05 12.47
C GLU A 307 -26.54 -34.87 13.76
N ILE A 308 -27.65 -34.12 13.73
CA ILE A 308 -28.54 -33.98 14.90
C ILE A 308 -29.11 -35.34 15.32
N SER A 309 -29.62 -36.13 14.38
CA SER A 309 -30.15 -37.46 14.69
C SER A 309 -29.06 -38.38 15.24
N ALA A 310 -27.87 -38.37 14.63
CA ALA A 310 -26.74 -39.18 15.09
C ALA A 310 -26.28 -38.79 16.50
N SER A 311 -26.25 -37.50 16.83
CA SER A 311 -25.94 -36.99 18.17
C SER A 311 -26.96 -37.44 19.21
N VAL A 312 -28.25 -37.36 18.90
CA VAL A 312 -29.33 -37.80 19.81
C VAL A 312 -29.30 -39.31 20.00
N ASP A 313 -29.07 -40.10 18.95
CA ASP A 313 -28.92 -41.55 19.05
C ASP A 313 -27.72 -41.96 19.89
N ARG A 314 -26.58 -41.25 19.78
CA ARG A 314 -25.43 -41.44 20.69
C ARG A 314 -25.80 -41.15 22.14
N ALA A 315 -26.51 -40.06 22.40
CA ALA A 315 -26.93 -39.69 23.75
C ALA A 315 -27.85 -40.74 24.38
N ARG A 316 -28.76 -41.33 23.59
CA ARG A 316 -29.63 -42.45 23.99
C ARG A 316 -28.81 -43.69 24.37
N LEU A 317 -27.81 -44.04 23.55
CA LEU A 317 -27.01 -45.26 23.75
C LEU A 317 -26.16 -45.22 25.02
N VAL A 318 -25.58 -44.06 25.35
CA VAL A 318 -24.71 -43.87 26.52
C VAL A 318 -25.49 -43.95 27.85
N ARG A 319 -26.81 -43.80 27.82
CA ARG A 319 -27.66 -43.66 29.02
C ARG A 319 -28.74 -44.75 29.16
N ASN A 320 -28.63 -45.86 28.42
CA ASN A 320 -29.49 -47.04 28.55
C ASN A 320 -29.53 -47.54 30.01
N GLY A 321 -30.53 -47.09 30.78
CA GLY A 321 -30.72 -47.40 32.20
C GLY A 321 -31.09 -46.22 33.12
N ALA A 322 -31.08 -44.98 32.64
CA ALA A 322 -31.45 -43.79 33.42
C ALA A 322 -32.86 -43.26 33.06
N ASP A 323 -33.49 -42.54 33.99
CA ASP A 323 -34.81 -41.87 33.88
C ASP A 323 -34.72 -40.61 32.99
N LEU A 324 -34.06 -40.74 31.83
CA LEU A 324 -33.68 -39.67 30.91
C LEU A 324 -34.26 -39.94 29.52
N ASP A 325 -35.10 -39.03 29.05
CA ASP A 325 -35.64 -39.03 27.69
C ASP A 325 -34.90 -38.00 26.83
N VAL A 326 -34.41 -38.41 25.66
CA VAL A 326 -33.75 -37.52 24.71
C VAL A 326 -34.39 -37.77 23.35
N ASP A 327 -34.99 -36.74 22.78
CA ASP A 327 -35.69 -36.84 21.51
C ASP A 327 -35.40 -35.66 20.59
N TYR A 328 -35.72 -35.82 19.30
CA TYR A 328 -35.56 -34.77 18.32
C TYR A 328 -36.76 -34.63 17.40
N LEU A 329 -37.00 -33.40 16.96
CA LEU A 329 -38.05 -33.05 16.02
C LEU A 329 -37.46 -32.17 14.92
N VAL A 330 -37.68 -32.55 13.66
CA VAL A 330 -37.36 -31.70 12.51
C VAL A 330 -38.68 -31.18 11.94
N ASP A 331 -38.87 -29.87 12.00
CA ASP A 331 -40.04 -29.18 11.47
C ASP A 331 -39.67 -28.36 10.22
N GLY A 332 -40.05 -28.89 9.07
CA GLY A 332 -39.76 -28.32 7.75
C GLY A 332 -38.59 -28.97 7.01
N ASP A 333 -38.37 -28.49 5.79
CA ASP A 333 -37.29 -28.94 4.90
C ASP A 333 -36.67 -27.75 4.14
N ASP A 334 -35.38 -27.86 3.83
CA ASP A 334 -34.63 -26.87 3.05
C ASP A 334 -33.57 -27.55 2.18
N PRO A 335 -33.96 -28.30 1.13
CA PRO A 335 -33.03 -29.11 0.33
C PRO A 335 -31.91 -28.27 -0.34
N ASP A 336 -32.22 -27.00 -0.64
CA ASP A 336 -31.27 -26.03 -1.22
C ASP A 336 -30.53 -25.19 -0.16
N GLY A 337 -30.77 -25.46 1.12
CA GLY A 337 -30.08 -24.83 2.24
C GLY A 337 -28.60 -25.20 2.24
N ARG A 338 -27.75 -24.19 2.40
CA ARG A 338 -26.31 -24.36 2.67
C ARG A 338 -25.96 -23.50 3.86
N TYR A 339 -25.23 -24.08 4.80
CA TYR A 339 -24.89 -23.47 6.08
C TYR A 339 -23.39 -23.54 6.28
N ALA A 340 -22.79 -22.44 6.73
CA ALA A 340 -21.34 -22.29 6.89
C ALA A 340 -20.83 -22.99 8.17
N ILE A 341 -21.13 -24.28 8.29
CA ILE A 341 -20.77 -25.15 9.40
C ILE A 341 -20.42 -26.54 8.86
N SER A 342 -19.40 -27.20 9.40
CA SER A 342 -19.05 -28.58 9.03
C SER A 342 -19.97 -29.59 9.73
N PRO A 343 -20.17 -30.81 9.16
CA PRO A 343 -20.98 -31.84 9.81
C PRO A 343 -20.47 -32.17 11.22
N THR A 344 -19.15 -32.29 11.37
CA THR A 344 -18.50 -32.54 12.67
C THR A 344 -18.81 -31.45 13.70
N ASN A 345 -18.81 -30.17 13.29
CA ASN A 345 -19.14 -29.06 14.20
C ASN A 345 -20.63 -29.04 14.57
N VAL A 346 -21.53 -29.50 13.70
CA VAL A 346 -22.95 -29.66 14.02
C VAL A 346 -23.13 -30.72 15.09
N GLY A 347 -22.58 -31.91 14.86
CA GLY A 347 -22.63 -33.01 15.83
C GLY A 347 -22.04 -32.59 17.17
N GLN A 348 -20.91 -31.88 17.16
CA GLN A 348 -20.30 -31.37 18.37
C GLN A 348 -21.18 -30.33 19.10
N LEU A 349 -21.75 -29.38 18.36
CA LEU A 349 -22.63 -28.37 18.93
C LEU A 349 -23.79 -29.05 19.67
N VAL A 350 -24.43 -30.05 19.05
CA VAL A 350 -25.54 -30.80 19.65
C VAL A 350 -25.04 -31.62 20.85
N ASP A 351 -23.93 -32.34 20.71
CA ASP A 351 -23.36 -33.16 21.79
C ASP A 351 -23.03 -32.32 23.02
N ASN A 352 -22.46 -31.12 22.84
CA ASN A 352 -22.15 -30.20 23.93
C ASN A 352 -23.42 -29.68 24.62
N LEU A 353 -24.45 -29.30 23.85
CA LEU A 353 -25.71 -28.80 24.41
C LEU A 353 -26.48 -29.90 25.15
N VAL A 354 -26.58 -31.10 24.56
CA VAL A 354 -27.23 -32.25 25.20
C VAL A 354 -26.46 -32.69 26.44
N SER A 355 -25.12 -32.80 26.37
CA SER A 355 -24.29 -33.15 27.53
C SER A 355 -24.42 -32.14 28.67
N ASN A 356 -24.47 -30.84 28.36
CA ASN A 356 -24.72 -29.80 29.36
C ASN A 356 -26.11 -29.95 30.00
N SER A 357 -27.14 -30.19 29.19
CA SER A 357 -28.52 -30.39 29.64
C SER A 357 -28.61 -31.60 30.60
N VAL A 358 -28.06 -32.75 30.17
CA VAL A 358 -28.03 -33.99 30.98
C VAL A 358 -27.27 -33.79 32.28
N SER A 359 -26.16 -33.06 32.25
CA SER A 359 -25.36 -32.77 33.45
C SER A 359 -26.10 -31.86 34.43
N ALA A 360 -26.83 -30.85 33.93
CA ALA A 360 -27.62 -29.93 34.75
C ALA A 360 -28.77 -30.63 35.47
N MET A 361 -29.35 -31.67 34.85
CA MET A 361 -30.44 -32.44 35.43
C MET A 361 -29.98 -33.69 36.22
N HIS A 362 -28.66 -33.83 36.46
CA HIS A 362 -28.08 -35.01 37.11
C HIS A 362 -28.47 -36.35 36.45
N GLY A 363 -28.67 -36.34 35.13
CA GLY A 363 -28.98 -37.53 34.35
C GLY A 363 -30.42 -38.03 34.43
N LYS A 364 -31.38 -37.21 34.86
CA LYS A 364 -32.83 -37.51 34.87
C LYS A 364 -33.62 -36.40 34.19
N GLY A 365 -34.77 -36.67 33.58
CA GLY A 365 -35.61 -35.66 32.93
C GLY A 365 -35.69 -35.82 31.41
N ALA A 366 -35.98 -34.74 30.69
CA ALA A 366 -36.17 -34.76 29.24
C ALA A 366 -35.33 -33.69 28.52
N VAL A 367 -34.80 -34.04 27.35
CA VAL A 367 -34.15 -33.12 26.42
C VAL A 367 -34.79 -33.25 25.04
N MET A 368 -35.31 -32.14 24.51
CA MET A 368 -35.90 -32.07 23.17
C MET A 368 -35.02 -31.20 22.27
N VAL A 369 -34.57 -31.78 21.15
CA VAL A 369 -33.78 -31.07 20.13
C VAL A 369 -34.66 -30.80 18.92
N THR A 370 -35.03 -29.55 18.69
CA THR A 370 -35.86 -29.17 17.54
C THR A 370 -35.04 -28.42 16.49
N LEU A 371 -35.11 -28.84 15.23
CA LEU A 371 -34.60 -28.08 14.09
C LEU A 371 -35.79 -27.60 13.25
N HIS A 372 -35.86 -26.30 12.99
CA HIS A 372 -36.84 -25.76 12.04
C HIS A 372 -36.26 -24.63 11.21
N ARG A 373 -36.90 -24.34 10.09
CA ARG A 373 -36.52 -23.20 9.23
C ARG A 373 -37.30 -21.96 9.62
N ALA A 374 -36.59 -20.86 9.89
CA ALA A 374 -37.18 -19.55 10.13
C ALA A 374 -36.65 -18.55 9.08
N GLY A 375 -37.40 -18.37 7.99
CA GLY A 375 -37.00 -17.47 6.91
C GLY A 375 -35.71 -17.94 6.20
N ASN A 376 -34.62 -17.20 6.42
CA ASN A 376 -33.29 -17.47 5.85
C ASN A 376 -32.30 -18.06 6.85
N GLU A 377 -32.80 -18.61 7.97
CA GLU A 377 -31.98 -19.26 8.99
C GLU A 377 -32.51 -20.67 9.31
N ALA A 378 -31.59 -21.59 9.60
CA ALA A 378 -31.88 -22.83 10.30
C ALA A 378 -31.81 -22.56 11.80
N VAL A 379 -32.88 -22.86 12.51
CA VAL A 379 -33.01 -22.62 13.94
C VAL A 379 -33.01 -23.95 14.67
N LEU A 380 -31.92 -24.22 15.38
CA LEU A 380 -31.78 -25.34 16.31
C LEU A 380 -32.13 -24.86 17.72
N THR A 381 -33.05 -25.55 18.39
CA THR A 381 -33.39 -25.30 19.79
C THR A 381 -33.19 -26.57 20.61
N VAL A 382 -32.43 -26.48 21.68
CA VAL A 382 -32.29 -27.55 22.69
C VAL A 382 -33.03 -27.09 23.94
N LEU A 383 -34.06 -27.83 24.31
CA LEU A 383 -34.88 -27.57 25.49
C LEU A 383 -34.70 -28.70 26.50
N ASP A 384 -34.29 -28.37 27.72
CA ASP A 384 -34.23 -29.31 28.84
C ASP A 384 -35.38 -29.12 29.83
N SER A 385 -35.57 -30.09 30.72
CA SER A 385 -36.51 -30.04 31.84
C SER A 385 -35.82 -29.78 33.20
N GLY A 386 -34.68 -29.09 33.18
CA GLY A 386 -33.82 -28.88 34.34
C GLY A 386 -34.20 -27.70 35.23
N PRO A 387 -33.35 -27.34 36.20
CA PRO A 387 -33.58 -26.19 37.08
C PRO A 387 -33.39 -24.83 36.37
N GLY A 388 -32.99 -24.82 35.10
CA GLY A 388 -32.59 -23.61 34.39
C GLY A 388 -31.22 -23.09 34.83
N MET A 389 -30.94 -21.83 34.52
CA MET A 389 -29.68 -21.14 34.81
C MET A 389 -29.95 -19.88 35.64
N PRO A 390 -29.11 -19.51 36.63
CA PRO A 390 -29.28 -18.24 37.34
C PRO A 390 -29.24 -17.05 36.38
N ASP A 391 -30.19 -16.11 36.51
CA ASP A 391 -30.31 -14.98 35.57
C ASP A 391 -29.04 -14.13 35.48
N GLY A 392 -28.31 -13.97 36.59
CA GLY A 392 -27.03 -13.27 36.63
C GLY A 392 -25.86 -14.00 35.95
N PHE A 393 -25.99 -15.30 35.69
CA PHE A 393 -24.97 -16.11 35.02
C PHE A 393 -25.18 -16.20 33.50
N ILE A 394 -26.42 -16.05 33.02
CA ILE A 394 -26.76 -16.10 31.58
C ILE A 394 -25.85 -15.20 30.71
N PRO A 395 -25.55 -13.93 31.10
CA PRO A 395 -24.72 -13.04 30.28
C PRO A 395 -23.26 -13.51 30.11
N VAL A 396 -22.76 -14.30 31.05
CA VAL A 396 -21.36 -14.78 31.08
C VAL A 396 -21.25 -16.28 30.80
N ALA A 397 -22.37 -16.96 30.52
CA ALA A 397 -22.40 -18.41 30.35
C ALA A 397 -21.63 -18.92 29.12
N PHE A 398 -21.35 -18.02 28.16
CA PHE A 398 -20.54 -18.31 26.98
C PHE A 398 -19.04 -18.05 27.20
N ASP A 399 -18.67 -17.42 28.31
CA ASP A 399 -17.26 -17.20 28.65
C ASP A 399 -16.59 -18.53 28.95
N ARG A 400 -15.31 -18.64 28.56
CA ARG A 400 -14.50 -19.84 28.80
C ARG A 400 -14.38 -20.11 30.30
N PHE A 401 -14.56 -21.36 30.69
CA PHE A 401 -14.43 -21.82 32.07
C PHE A 401 -15.46 -21.20 33.05
N SER A 402 -16.50 -20.55 32.52
CA SER A 402 -17.58 -20.01 33.33
C SER A 402 -18.42 -21.15 33.94
N ARG A 403 -18.73 -21.03 35.25
CA ARG A 403 -19.58 -21.98 35.98
C ARG A 403 -20.41 -21.25 37.04
N PRO A 404 -21.68 -21.64 37.27
CA PRO A 404 -22.47 -21.13 38.39
C PRO A 404 -21.79 -21.45 39.74
N GLU A 405 -21.80 -20.51 40.70
CA GLU A 405 -21.15 -20.67 42.02
C GLU A 405 -21.62 -21.93 42.78
N HIS A 406 -22.89 -22.27 42.68
CA HIS A 406 -23.49 -23.44 43.34
C HIS A 406 -22.98 -24.79 42.77
N SER A 407 -22.39 -24.80 41.58
CA SER A 407 -21.83 -25.99 40.94
C SER A 407 -20.39 -26.30 41.38
N ARG A 408 -19.72 -25.40 42.13
CA ARG A 408 -18.36 -25.62 42.65
C ARG A 408 -18.31 -26.56 43.85
N ALA A 409 -19.37 -26.58 44.67
CA ALA A 409 -19.44 -27.36 45.90
C ALA A 409 -19.87 -28.83 45.71
N GLY A 410 -20.48 -29.17 44.57
CA GLY A 410 -21.16 -30.46 44.35
C GLY A 410 -20.51 -31.43 43.36
N GLY A 411 -19.20 -31.32 43.09
CA GLY A 411 -18.53 -32.29 42.20
C GLY A 411 -19.01 -32.29 40.74
N GLY A 412 -19.67 -31.22 40.29
CA GLY A 412 -20.22 -31.13 38.93
C GLY A 412 -19.16 -31.37 37.85
N THR A 413 -19.50 -32.23 36.89
CA THR A 413 -18.62 -32.88 35.91
C THR A 413 -18.18 -32.03 34.71
N GLY A 414 -18.71 -30.80 34.56
CA GLY A 414 -18.44 -29.93 33.41
C GLY A 414 -17.12 -29.15 33.52
N SER A 415 -16.40 -28.99 32.40
CA SER A 415 -15.18 -28.16 32.29
C SER A 415 -15.45 -26.66 32.11
N GLY A 416 -16.72 -26.24 31.97
CA GLY A 416 -17.06 -24.85 31.62
C GLY A 416 -16.66 -24.43 30.20
N LEU A 417 -16.21 -25.38 29.36
CA LEU A 417 -15.85 -25.11 27.96
C LEU A 417 -16.97 -25.43 26.97
N GLY A 418 -17.95 -26.25 27.34
CA GLY A 418 -18.97 -26.74 26.40
C GLY A 418 -19.76 -25.61 25.73
N LEU A 419 -20.28 -24.65 26.50
CA LEU A 419 -20.99 -23.49 25.95
C LEU A 419 -20.06 -22.52 25.21
N ALA A 420 -18.81 -22.39 25.65
CA ALA A 420 -17.82 -21.56 24.96
C ALA A 420 -17.45 -22.12 23.57
N ILE A 421 -17.38 -23.45 23.43
CA ILE A 421 -17.20 -24.13 22.14
C ILE A 421 -18.41 -23.92 21.26
N VAL A 422 -19.63 -24.10 21.79
CA VAL A 422 -20.86 -23.84 21.05
C VAL A 422 -20.88 -22.40 20.53
N HIS A 423 -20.57 -21.42 21.38
CA HIS A 423 -20.48 -20.01 20.98
C HIS A 423 -19.44 -19.81 19.85
N ALA A 424 -18.25 -20.40 19.98
CA ALA A 424 -17.21 -20.31 18.95
C ALA A 424 -17.62 -20.93 17.60
N ILE A 425 -18.34 -22.06 17.62
CA ILE A 425 -18.89 -22.70 16.41
C ILE A 425 -19.92 -21.78 15.74
N VAL A 426 -20.85 -21.22 16.53
CA VAL A 426 -21.92 -20.36 16.04
C VAL A 426 -21.37 -19.04 15.49
N ASP A 427 -20.45 -18.40 16.21
CA ASP A 427 -19.77 -17.18 15.76
C ASP A 427 -19.04 -17.38 14.44
N ARG A 428 -18.33 -18.51 14.29
CA ARG A 428 -17.62 -18.86 13.05
C ARG A 428 -18.59 -19.05 11.88
N ALA A 429 -19.77 -19.58 12.14
CA ALA A 429 -20.85 -19.69 11.16
C ALA A 429 -21.60 -18.36 10.92
N ARG A 430 -21.22 -17.27 11.61
CA ARG A 430 -21.94 -15.98 11.66
C ARG A 430 -23.39 -16.11 12.12
N GLY A 431 -23.65 -17.10 12.97
CA GLY A 431 -24.96 -17.35 13.55
C GLY A 431 -25.25 -16.51 14.78
N THR A 432 -26.40 -16.79 15.39
CA THR A 432 -26.83 -16.21 16.65
C THR A 432 -27.07 -17.31 17.68
N ILE A 433 -26.78 -17.05 18.95
CA ILE A 433 -27.10 -17.95 20.05
C ILE A 433 -27.75 -17.19 21.20
N SER A 434 -28.74 -17.80 21.85
CA SER A 434 -29.41 -17.24 23.02
C SER A 434 -29.78 -18.32 24.03
N LEU A 435 -29.77 -17.94 25.30
CA LEU A 435 -30.14 -18.77 26.44
C LEU A 435 -31.37 -18.14 27.11
N ARG A 436 -32.40 -18.94 27.39
CA ARG A 436 -33.61 -18.46 28.06
C ARG A 436 -34.18 -19.52 29.00
N ASN A 437 -34.42 -19.15 30.26
CA ASN A 437 -35.20 -19.98 31.18
C ASN A 437 -36.65 -20.07 30.72
N THR A 438 -37.23 -21.28 30.70
CA THR A 438 -38.63 -21.53 30.31
C THR A 438 -39.57 -21.70 31.51
N GLY A 439 -39.03 -21.61 32.72
CA GLY A 439 -39.75 -21.86 33.98
C GLY A 439 -39.70 -23.32 34.43
N SER A 440 -39.55 -24.26 33.50
CA SER A 440 -39.38 -25.70 33.77
C SER A 440 -38.08 -26.26 33.19
N GLY A 441 -37.13 -25.40 32.84
CA GLY A 441 -35.89 -25.77 32.16
C GLY A 441 -35.15 -24.60 31.50
N LEU A 442 -34.13 -24.93 30.72
CA LEU A 442 -33.37 -24.00 29.89
C LEU A 442 -33.62 -24.29 28.40
N ALA A 443 -33.87 -23.24 27.63
CA ALA A 443 -33.88 -23.28 26.17
C ALA A 443 -32.62 -22.61 25.61
N VAL A 444 -31.84 -23.36 24.84
CA VAL A 444 -30.73 -22.84 24.05
C VAL A 444 -31.15 -22.77 22.59
N LYS A 445 -31.19 -21.57 22.02
CA LYS A 445 -31.58 -21.35 20.62
C LYS A 445 -30.38 -20.89 19.81
N VAL A 446 -30.08 -21.61 18.74
CA VAL A 446 -29.01 -21.34 17.77
C VAL A 446 -29.62 -21.07 16.40
N GLY A 447 -29.36 -19.88 15.84
CA GLY A 447 -29.72 -19.52 14.46
C GLY A 447 -28.50 -19.59 13.55
N LEU A 448 -28.56 -20.38 12.49
CA LEU A 448 -27.53 -20.51 11.47
C LEU A 448 -28.01 -19.86 10.16
N PRO A 449 -27.35 -18.80 9.66
CA PRO A 449 -27.76 -18.14 8.44
C PRO A 449 -27.50 -19.05 7.24
N ARG A 450 -28.46 -19.06 6.32
CA ARG A 450 -28.28 -19.67 5.00
C ARG A 450 -27.24 -18.86 4.23
N ARG A 451 -26.24 -19.54 3.67
CA ARG A 451 -25.34 -18.93 2.69
C ARG A 451 -26.13 -18.63 1.42
N THR A 452 -26.17 -17.36 1.06
CA THR A 452 -26.52 -16.95 -0.30
C THR A 452 -25.40 -17.43 -1.23
N PRO A 453 -25.71 -18.10 -2.34
CA PRO A 453 -24.71 -18.36 -3.36
C PRO A 453 -24.09 -17.02 -3.78
N GLU A 454 -22.76 -16.90 -3.74
CA GLU A 454 -22.09 -15.79 -4.43
C GLU A 454 -22.37 -15.93 -5.93
N PRO A 455 -22.76 -14.85 -6.61
CA PRO A 455 -23.11 -14.86 -8.04
C PRO A 455 -21.92 -15.14 -8.95
#